data_AF-A0A3C0U6D0-F1
#
_entry.id   AF-A0A3C0U6D0-F1
#
_cell.length_a   1.000
_cell.length_b   1.000
_cell.length_c   1.000
_cell.angle_alpha   90.00
_cell.angle_beta   90.00
_cell.angle_gamma   90.00
#
_symmetry.space_group_name_H-M   'P 1'
#
loop_
_entity.id
_entity.type
_entity.pdbx_description
1 polymer ?
#
loop_
_entity_poly.entity_id
_entity_poly.type
_entity_poly.pdbx_seq_one_letter_code
_entity_poly.pdbx_strand_id
1 'polypeptide(L)'
;ANGTKLYSARIIPFKGSWIEFATDINQVMYAYIDRKKKLPVTTLLRAIGYERDKDILEIFDLAEEIKVSKAALKRSIGRKLAARVLKTWIEDFVDEDTGEVVSIERNEVILDRDTVLDKEHAEEILEAEVGNILLHKEDIESSDYAIIHNTLQKDPTNTEKEAVEHIYRQLRNAEPPDEETARGIIDKLFFSEQRYSLGEVGRYRLNKKLYNNTEETSQVLTKGDIIEIIKRLIELINSKAEIDDIDHLSNRRVRTVGEQMANQFGV
;
A
#
# COMPACT_ATOMS: atom_id res chain seq x y z
N ALA A 1 -21.83 -20.97 -2.50
CA ALA A 1 -20.98 -20.15 -1.62
C ALA A 1 -19.65 -20.88 -1.49
N ASN A 2 -18.54 -20.28 -1.94
CA ASN A 2 -17.26 -21.00 -2.16
C ASN A 2 -16.47 -21.39 -0.90
N GLY A 3 -17.01 -21.24 0.31
CA GLY A 3 -16.39 -21.77 1.55
C GLY A 3 -15.05 -21.14 1.95
N THR A 4 -14.45 -20.28 1.12
CA THR A 4 -13.20 -19.58 1.40
C THR A 4 -13.37 -18.64 2.59
N LYS A 5 -12.55 -18.81 3.61
CA LYS A 5 -12.47 -17.89 4.75
C LYS A 5 -11.82 -16.60 4.28
N LEU A 6 -12.49 -15.47 4.54
CA LEU A 6 -11.96 -14.14 4.27
C LEU A 6 -11.54 -13.51 5.60
N TYR A 7 -10.40 -12.84 5.57
CA TYR A 7 -9.83 -12.18 6.73
C TYR A 7 -9.89 -10.67 6.53
N SER A 8 -10.11 -9.94 7.62
CA SER A 8 -10.16 -8.49 7.60
C SER A 8 -9.59 -7.89 8.87
N ALA A 9 -8.86 -6.79 8.74
CA ALA A 9 -8.44 -5.94 9.84
C ALA A 9 -9.21 -4.62 9.78
N ARG A 10 -9.91 -4.25 10.88
CA ARG A 10 -10.71 -3.03 10.95
C ARG A 10 -10.17 -2.09 12.02
N ILE A 11 -9.98 -0.83 11.64
CA ILE A 11 -9.53 0.24 12.52
C ILE A 11 -10.71 1.18 12.74
N ILE A 12 -11.06 1.34 14.01
CA ILE A 12 -12.18 2.16 14.46
C ILE A 12 -11.58 3.29 15.30
N PRO A 13 -11.48 4.51 14.75
CA PRO A 13 -10.98 5.63 15.52
C PRO A 13 -11.99 6.10 16.57
N PHE A 14 -11.50 6.88 17.53
CA PHE A 14 -12.35 7.64 18.43
C PHE A 14 -13.07 8.78 17.69
N LYS A 15 -12.36 9.47 16.79
CA LYS A 15 -12.86 10.51 15.88
C LYS A 15 -12.25 10.32 14.50
N GLY A 16 -13.04 10.45 13.43
CA GLY A 16 -12.55 10.36 12.05
C GLY A 16 -13.10 9.18 11.26
N SER A 17 -12.51 8.94 10.09
CA SER A 17 -12.99 7.98 9.10
C SER A 17 -12.55 6.56 9.44
N TRP A 18 -13.39 5.57 9.16
CA TRP A 18 -13.02 4.18 9.43
C TRP A 18 -12.18 3.64 8.27
N ILE A 19 -11.17 2.83 8.58
CA ILE A 19 -10.41 2.09 7.57
C ILE A 19 -10.46 0.59 7.87
N GLU A 20 -10.70 -0.19 6.83
CA GLU A 20 -10.76 -1.64 6.89
C GLU A 20 -9.96 -2.24 5.75
N PHE A 21 -9.08 -3.19 6.06
CA PHE A 21 -8.33 -3.98 5.09
C PHE A 21 -8.95 -5.37 5.03
N ALA A 22 -9.28 -5.86 3.84
CA ALA A 22 -9.84 -7.20 3.69
C ALA A 22 -9.38 -7.83 2.38
N THR A 23 -9.23 -9.16 2.40
CA THR A 23 -8.98 -9.94 1.19
C THR A 23 -10.27 -10.44 0.57
N ASP A 24 -10.25 -10.61 -0.75
CA ASP A 24 -11.31 -11.27 -1.49
C ASP A 24 -10.97 -12.73 -1.84
N ILE A 25 -11.88 -13.40 -2.55
CA ILE A 25 -11.72 -14.80 -2.97
C ILE A 25 -10.56 -15.04 -3.95
N ASN A 26 -10.05 -13.98 -4.60
CA ASN A 26 -8.93 -14.04 -5.53
C ASN A 26 -7.61 -13.64 -4.85
N GLN A 27 -7.59 -13.58 -3.52
CA GLN A 27 -6.45 -13.13 -2.71
C GLN A 27 -6.06 -11.67 -3.01
N VAL A 28 -6.98 -10.83 -3.50
CA VAL A 28 -6.71 -9.40 -3.67
C VAL A 28 -7.05 -8.68 -2.37
N MET A 29 -6.11 -7.88 -1.86
CA MET A 29 -6.33 -7.07 -0.67
C MET A 29 -6.84 -5.68 -1.03
N TYR A 30 -7.94 -5.28 -0.38
CA TYR A 30 -8.56 -3.98 -0.56
C TYR A 30 -8.61 -3.20 0.74
N ALA A 31 -8.38 -1.89 0.64
CA ALA A 31 -8.70 -0.91 1.67
C ALA A 31 -10.10 -0.35 1.43
N TYR A 32 -10.89 -0.28 2.50
CA TYR A 32 -12.22 0.29 2.53
C TYR A 32 -12.22 1.51 3.45
N ILE A 33 -12.53 2.67 2.88
CA ILE A 33 -12.69 3.92 3.63
C ILE A 33 -14.18 4.16 3.86
N ASP A 34 -14.57 4.35 5.12
CA ASP A 34 -15.96 4.52 5.58
C ASP A 34 -16.93 3.44 5.06
N ARG A 35 -16.42 2.21 4.87
CA ARG A 35 -17.18 1.03 4.38
C ARG A 35 -17.83 1.19 2.99
N LYS A 36 -17.50 2.24 2.24
CA LYS A 36 -18.14 2.53 0.94
C LYS A 36 -17.16 2.57 -0.21
N LYS A 37 -15.93 3.01 0.02
CA LYS A 37 -14.95 3.29 -1.02
C LYS A 37 -13.86 2.23 -0.97
N LYS A 38 -13.82 1.36 -1.99
CA LYS A 38 -12.97 0.17 -2.09
C LYS A 38 -11.81 0.45 -3.05
N LEU A 39 -10.58 0.47 -2.58
CA LEU A 39 -9.38 0.61 -3.41
C LEU A 39 -8.38 -0.52 -3.13
N PRO A 40 -7.57 -0.94 -4.13
CA PRO A 40 -6.45 -1.83 -3.88
C PRO A 40 -5.54 -1.25 -2.79
N VAL A 41 -5.02 -2.11 -1.90
CA VAL A 41 -4.14 -1.64 -0.82
C VAL A 41 -2.86 -1.00 -1.37
N THR A 42 -2.36 -1.47 -2.50
CA THR A 42 -1.17 -0.90 -3.16
C THR A 42 -1.41 0.54 -3.62
N THR A 43 -2.61 0.88 -4.09
CA THR A 43 -3.00 2.27 -4.41
C THR A 43 -2.91 3.17 -3.17
N LEU A 44 -3.35 2.67 -1.99
CA LEU A 44 -3.19 3.40 -0.74
C LEU A 44 -1.71 3.56 -0.37
N LEU A 45 -0.91 2.50 -0.51
CA LEU A 45 0.53 2.53 -0.21
C LEU A 45 1.27 3.56 -1.08
N ARG A 46 0.96 3.63 -2.38
CA ARG A 46 1.50 4.66 -3.28
C ARG A 46 1.14 6.06 -2.80
N ALA A 47 -0.14 6.29 -2.49
CA ALA A 47 -0.61 7.60 -2.07
C ALA A 47 -0.07 8.08 -0.71
N ILE A 48 0.47 7.18 0.12
CA ILE A 48 1.16 7.52 1.36
C ILE A 48 2.70 7.56 1.20
N GLY A 49 3.23 7.45 -0.02
CA GLY A 49 4.65 7.66 -0.34
C GLY A 49 5.45 6.41 -0.66
N TYR A 50 4.84 5.24 -0.85
CA TYR A 50 5.51 4.04 -1.39
C TYR A 50 5.24 3.94 -2.88
N GLU A 51 5.88 4.84 -3.64
CA GLU A 51 5.53 5.12 -5.03
C GLU A 51 5.75 3.93 -5.96
N ARG A 52 6.90 3.26 -5.88
CA ARG A 52 7.28 2.24 -6.87
C ARG A 52 6.91 0.85 -6.39
N ASP A 53 6.72 -0.07 -7.35
CA ASP A 53 6.52 -1.49 -7.07
C ASP A 53 7.65 -2.03 -6.18
N LYS A 54 8.89 -1.56 -6.39
CA LYS A 54 10.05 -1.86 -5.54
C LYS A 54 9.79 -1.56 -4.07
N ASP A 55 9.37 -0.33 -3.78
CA ASP A 55 9.20 0.15 -2.41
C ASP A 55 8.13 -0.67 -1.68
N ILE A 56 7.04 -1.01 -2.38
CA ILE A 56 5.97 -1.87 -1.85
C ILE A 56 6.47 -3.31 -1.61
N LEU A 57 7.18 -3.91 -2.55
CA LEU A 57 7.68 -5.27 -2.44
C LEU A 57 8.72 -5.41 -1.31
N GLU A 58 9.56 -4.39 -1.11
CA GLU A 58 10.56 -4.35 -0.04
C GLU A 58 9.93 -4.30 1.35
N ILE A 59 8.81 -3.58 1.54
CA ILE A 59 8.09 -3.53 2.83
C ILE A 59 7.75 -4.93 3.34
N PHE A 60 7.36 -5.83 2.43
CA PHE A 60 6.92 -7.19 2.71
C PHE A 60 8.01 -8.24 2.44
N ASP A 61 9.24 -7.80 2.14
CA ASP A 61 10.39 -8.65 1.84
C ASP A 61 10.16 -9.66 0.70
N LEU A 62 9.31 -9.32 -0.27
CA LEU A 62 8.79 -10.25 -1.28
C LEU A 62 9.70 -10.47 -2.50
N ALA A 63 10.68 -9.58 -2.69
CA ALA A 63 11.52 -9.55 -3.87
C ALA A 63 13.01 -9.47 -3.53
N GLU A 64 13.82 -9.97 -4.45
CA GLU A 64 15.28 -9.82 -4.46
C GLU A 64 15.67 -8.87 -5.59
N GLU A 65 16.47 -7.85 -5.27
CA GLU A 65 17.06 -6.96 -6.26
C GLU A 65 18.35 -7.58 -6.83
N ILE A 66 18.40 -7.72 -8.16
CA ILE A 66 19.56 -8.24 -8.87
C ILE A 66 20.09 -7.18 -9.81
N LYS A 67 21.37 -6.85 -9.64
CA LYS A 67 22.10 -6.00 -10.58
C LYS A 67 22.23 -6.67 -11.94
N VAL A 68 21.81 -5.98 -12.99
CA VAL A 68 21.81 -6.51 -14.35
C VAL A 68 23.25 -6.74 -14.80
N SER A 69 23.53 -7.98 -15.19
CA SER A 69 24.77 -8.38 -15.85
C SER A 69 24.51 -9.66 -16.64
N LYS A 70 25.30 -9.91 -17.69
CA LYS A 70 25.18 -11.13 -18.51
C LYS A 70 25.24 -12.42 -17.68
N ALA A 71 26.04 -12.44 -16.61
CA ALA A 71 26.15 -13.59 -15.72
C ALA A 71 24.96 -13.70 -14.75
N ALA A 72 24.46 -12.58 -14.23
CA ALA A 72 23.30 -12.57 -13.34
C ALA A 72 22.03 -13.01 -14.09
N LEU A 73 21.74 -12.42 -15.25
CA LEU A 73 20.56 -12.77 -16.03
C LEU A 73 20.54 -14.24 -16.45
N LYS A 74 21.69 -14.80 -16.85
CA LYS A 74 21.80 -16.24 -17.16
C LYS A 74 21.46 -17.14 -15.98
N ARG A 75 21.78 -16.73 -14.74
CA ARG A 75 21.42 -17.48 -13.52
C ARG A 75 19.96 -17.29 -13.14
N SER A 76 19.35 -16.19 -13.55
CA SER A 76 17.96 -15.84 -13.25
C SER A 76 16.96 -16.39 -14.27
N ILE A 77 17.39 -17.07 -15.33
CA ILE A 77 16.50 -17.71 -16.31
C ILE A 77 15.58 -18.71 -15.59
N GLY A 78 14.29 -18.66 -15.89
CA GLY A 78 13.25 -19.47 -15.25
C GLY A 78 12.66 -18.86 -13.97
N ARG A 79 13.26 -17.78 -13.44
CA ARG A 79 12.67 -17.00 -12.34
C ARG A 79 11.65 -16.00 -12.89
N LYS A 80 10.73 -15.57 -12.02
CA LYS A 80 9.67 -14.62 -12.33
C LYS A 80 10.03 -13.20 -11.90
N LEU A 81 9.67 -12.22 -12.73
CA LEU A 81 9.80 -10.79 -12.42
C LEU A 81 8.77 -10.35 -11.38
N ALA A 82 9.24 -9.76 -10.28
CA ALA A 82 8.37 -9.28 -9.20
C ALA A 82 7.77 -7.90 -9.51
N ALA A 83 8.48 -7.10 -10.29
CA ALA A 83 8.05 -5.76 -10.71
C ALA A 83 8.24 -5.61 -12.22
N ARG A 84 7.62 -4.58 -12.81
CA ARG A 84 7.86 -4.22 -14.20
C ARG A 84 9.30 -3.80 -14.43
N VAL A 85 9.84 -4.13 -15.59
CA VAL A 85 11.13 -3.61 -16.05
C VAL A 85 10.85 -2.36 -16.86
N LEU A 86 11.29 -1.21 -16.34
CA LEU A 86 11.12 0.08 -16.97
C LEU A 86 12.45 0.56 -17.55
N LYS A 87 12.40 1.10 -18.75
CA LYS A 87 13.46 1.93 -19.31
C LYS A 87 13.09 3.38 -19.05
N THR A 88 13.94 4.07 -18.31
CA THR A 88 13.74 5.47 -17.92
C THR A 88 14.76 6.34 -18.61
N TRP A 89 14.31 7.44 -19.23
CA TRP A 89 15.20 8.47 -19.78
C TRP A 89 14.63 9.86 -19.55
N ILE A 90 15.52 10.85 -19.55
CA ILE A 90 15.15 12.26 -19.40
C ILE A 90 15.09 12.88 -20.79
N GLU A 91 13.98 13.54 -21.08
CA GLU A 91 13.77 14.29 -22.32
C GLU A 91 13.55 15.76 -21.98
N ASP A 92 14.42 16.62 -22.52
CA ASP A 92 14.36 18.06 -22.30
C ASP A 92 13.45 18.71 -23.35
N PHE A 93 12.42 19.41 -22.88
CA PHE A 93 11.54 20.23 -23.69
C PHE A 93 11.92 21.68 -23.52
N VAL A 94 11.96 22.43 -24.63
CA VAL A 94 12.12 23.88 -24.60
C VAL A 94 10.77 24.49 -24.95
N ASP A 95 10.22 25.30 -24.06
CA ASP A 95 9.03 26.09 -24.34
C ASP A 95 9.41 27.19 -25.35
N GLU A 96 8.78 27.19 -26.52
CA GLU A 96 9.12 28.11 -27.62
C GLU A 96 8.80 29.57 -27.29
N ASP A 97 7.85 29.83 -26.38
CA ASP A 97 7.40 31.17 -26.02
C ASP A 97 8.20 31.74 -24.84
N THR A 98 8.62 30.90 -23.89
CA THR A 98 9.33 31.34 -22.67
C THR A 98 10.83 31.04 -22.69
N GLY A 99 11.28 30.12 -23.55
CA GLY A 99 12.67 29.64 -23.57
C GLY A 99 13.04 28.79 -22.35
N GLU A 100 12.07 28.42 -21.51
CA GLU A 100 12.28 27.58 -20.33
C GLU A 100 12.52 26.13 -20.76
N VAL A 101 13.52 25.49 -20.15
CA VAL A 101 13.83 24.07 -20.38
C VAL A 101 13.17 23.26 -19.27
N VAL A 102 12.22 22.42 -19.66
CA VAL A 102 11.52 21.49 -18.77
C VAL A 102 12.01 20.08 -19.08
N SER A 103 12.77 19.50 -18.15
CA SER A 103 13.16 18.09 -18.21
C SER A 103 12.01 17.21 -17.73
N ILE A 104 11.54 16.30 -18.58
CA ILE A 104 10.49 15.33 -18.27
C ILE A 104 11.07 13.93 -18.27
N GLU A 105 10.82 13.19 -17.19
CA GLU A 105 11.17 11.78 -17.11
C GLU A 105 10.14 10.95 -17.90
N ARG A 106 10.60 10.16 -18.87
CA ARG A 106 9.78 9.19 -19.59
C ARG A 106 10.13 7.78 -19.19
N ASN A 107 9.10 6.95 -19.14
CA ASN A 107 9.18 5.54 -18.76
C ASN A 107 8.54 4.67 -19.84
N GLU A 108 9.29 3.70 -20.35
CA GLU A 108 8.79 2.65 -21.25
C GLU A 108 8.80 1.31 -20.52
N VAL A 109 7.68 0.59 -20.59
CA VAL A 109 7.57 -0.76 -20.04
C VAL A 109 8.18 -1.73 -21.03
N ILE A 110 9.31 -2.34 -20.66
CA ILE A 110 9.97 -3.37 -21.47
C ILE A 110 9.32 -4.72 -21.18
N LEU A 111 9.21 -5.08 -19.89
CA LEU A 111 8.60 -6.33 -19.46
C LEU A 111 7.58 -6.09 -18.34
N ASP A 112 6.47 -6.81 -18.42
CA ASP A 112 5.46 -6.84 -17.37
C ASP A 112 5.87 -7.75 -16.20
N ARG A 113 5.24 -7.50 -15.05
CA ARG A 113 5.34 -8.35 -13.85
C ARG A 113 4.83 -9.77 -14.12
N ASP A 114 5.31 -10.74 -13.34
CA ASP A 114 5.04 -12.19 -13.47
C ASP A 114 5.55 -12.85 -14.76
N THR A 115 6.24 -12.09 -15.62
CA THR A 115 6.91 -12.67 -16.79
C THR A 115 8.04 -13.58 -16.33
N VAL A 116 8.04 -14.82 -16.84
CA VAL A 116 9.10 -15.78 -16.61
C VAL A 116 10.27 -15.41 -17.51
N LEU A 117 11.45 -15.20 -16.91
CA LEU A 117 12.63 -14.85 -17.68
C LEU A 117 13.08 -16.00 -18.57
N ASP A 118 13.18 -15.73 -19.86
CA ASP A 118 13.79 -16.60 -20.85
C ASP A 118 15.06 -15.94 -21.42
N LYS A 119 15.58 -16.49 -22.52
CA LYS A 119 16.78 -15.95 -23.16
C LYS A 119 16.50 -14.66 -23.93
N GLU A 120 15.31 -14.51 -24.51
CA GLU A 120 14.91 -13.34 -25.29
C GLU A 120 14.70 -12.14 -24.35
N HIS A 121 13.95 -12.34 -23.27
CA HIS A 121 13.76 -11.36 -22.19
C HIS A 121 15.11 -10.89 -21.60
N ALA A 122 16.08 -11.80 -21.44
CA ALA A 122 17.41 -11.43 -20.93
C ALA A 122 18.20 -10.54 -21.90
N GLU A 123 18.02 -10.71 -23.21
CA GLU A 123 18.62 -9.86 -24.24
C GLU A 123 17.94 -8.49 -24.26
N GLU A 124 16.60 -8.44 -24.21
CA GLU A 124 15.83 -7.19 -24.13
C GLU A 124 16.21 -6.34 -22.91
N ILE A 125 16.35 -6.96 -21.72
CA ILE A 125 16.77 -6.25 -20.50
C ILE A 125 18.18 -5.65 -20.66
N LEU A 126 19.09 -6.36 -21.35
CA LEU A 126 20.45 -5.89 -21.59
C LEU A 126 20.48 -4.72 -22.59
N GLU A 127 19.68 -4.79 -23.64
CA GLU A 127 19.54 -3.73 -24.65
C GLU A 127 18.86 -2.48 -24.09
N ALA A 128 17.94 -2.65 -23.14
CA ALA A 128 17.29 -1.54 -22.45
C ALA A 128 18.20 -0.81 -21.45
N GLU A 129 19.41 -1.31 -21.19
CA GLU A 129 20.41 -0.74 -20.25
C GLU A 129 19.88 -0.53 -18.83
N VAL A 130 18.95 -1.38 -18.40
CA VAL A 130 18.36 -1.29 -17.05
C VAL A 130 19.40 -1.69 -16.01
N GLY A 131 19.53 -0.89 -14.94
CA GLY A 131 20.54 -1.12 -13.91
C GLY A 131 20.25 -2.36 -13.03
N ASN A 132 19.02 -2.49 -12.56
CA ASN A 132 18.59 -3.53 -11.62
C ASN A 132 17.22 -4.10 -12.00
N ILE A 133 17.00 -5.38 -11.70
CA ILE A 133 15.70 -6.04 -11.84
C ILE A 133 15.27 -6.64 -10.50
N LEU A 134 13.95 -6.81 -10.31
CA LEU A 134 13.38 -7.42 -9.12
C LEU A 134 12.81 -8.79 -9.46
N LEU A 135 13.27 -9.82 -8.76
CA LEU A 135 12.78 -11.20 -8.90
C LEU A 135 12.07 -11.67 -7.65
N HIS A 136 11.17 -12.64 -7.81
CA HIS A 136 10.51 -13.26 -6.66
C HIS A 136 11.59 -13.98 -5.84
N LYS A 137 11.51 -13.86 -4.51
CA LYS A 137 12.26 -14.75 -3.63
C LYS A 137 11.68 -16.16 -3.70
N GLU A 138 12.55 -17.16 -3.73
CA GLU A 138 12.15 -18.56 -3.87
C GLU A 138 11.61 -19.18 -2.58
N ASP A 139 12.01 -18.64 -1.41
CA ASP A 139 11.73 -19.20 -0.08
C ASP A 139 10.48 -18.63 0.63
N ILE A 140 9.69 -17.80 -0.05
CA ILE A 140 8.50 -17.17 0.55
C ILE A 140 7.28 -18.05 0.38
N GLU A 141 6.39 -18.05 1.37
CA GLU A 141 5.10 -18.72 1.24
C GLU A 141 4.33 -18.16 0.05
N SER A 142 3.88 -19.06 -0.83
CA SER A 142 3.21 -18.67 -2.09
C SER A 142 1.99 -17.77 -1.87
N SER A 143 1.37 -17.80 -0.68
CA SER A 143 0.23 -16.97 -0.31
C SER A 143 0.60 -15.51 -0.01
N ASP A 144 1.74 -15.25 0.64
CA ASP A 144 2.25 -13.88 0.88
C ASP A 144 2.44 -13.15 -0.43
N TYR A 145 3.13 -13.84 -1.33
CA TYR A 145 3.42 -13.34 -2.65
C TYR A 145 2.12 -13.12 -3.44
N ALA A 146 1.23 -14.11 -3.46
CA ALA A 146 -0.03 -14.02 -4.20
C ALA A 146 -0.87 -12.81 -3.79
N ILE A 147 -0.94 -12.45 -2.50
CA ILE A 147 -1.80 -11.36 -2.04
C ILE A 147 -1.34 -10.02 -2.58
N ILE A 148 -0.07 -9.64 -2.31
CA ILE A 148 0.46 -8.34 -2.75
C ILE A 148 0.55 -8.29 -4.27
N HIS A 149 0.96 -9.39 -4.91
CA HIS A 149 1.06 -9.48 -6.36
C HIS A 149 -0.31 -9.31 -7.06
N ASN A 150 -1.32 -10.07 -6.64
CA ASN A 150 -2.67 -9.97 -7.22
C ASN A 150 -3.26 -8.58 -6.97
N THR A 151 -2.88 -7.94 -5.84
CA THR A 151 -3.27 -6.56 -5.55
C THR A 151 -2.58 -5.56 -6.48
N LEU A 152 -1.28 -5.69 -6.72
CA LEU A 152 -0.56 -4.88 -7.70
C LEU A 152 -1.20 -5.01 -9.09
N GLN A 153 -1.57 -6.22 -9.52
CA GLN A 153 -2.26 -6.45 -10.80
C GLN A 153 -3.61 -5.76 -10.91
N LYS A 154 -4.32 -5.55 -9.79
CA LYS A 154 -5.60 -4.82 -9.75
C LYS A 154 -5.44 -3.33 -9.49
N ASP A 155 -4.23 -2.86 -9.20
CA ASP A 155 -3.91 -1.45 -9.01
C ASP A 155 -4.01 -0.69 -10.33
N PRO A 156 -4.90 0.31 -10.45
CA PRO A 156 -4.99 1.13 -11.66
C PRO A 156 -3.90 2.19 -11.73
N THR A 157 -3.05 2.32 -10.71
CA THR A 157 -2.09 3.44 -10.55
C THR A 157 -0.66 2.96 -10.50
N ASN A 158 0.27 3.81 -10.96
CA ASN A 158 1.69 3.48 -11.05
C ASN A 158 2.59 4.50 -10.34
N THR A 159 2.11 5.72 -10.13
CA THR A 159 2.83 6.80 -9.42
C THR A 159 2.07 7.24 -8.18
N GLU A 160 2.74 7.97 -7.29
CA GLU A 160 2.09 8.56 -6.12
C GLU A 160 0.99 9.55 -6.56
N LYS A 161 1.29 10.39 -7.56
CA LYS A 161 0.35 11.39 -8.08
C LYS A 161 -0.94 10.75 -8.60
N GLU A 162 -0.82 9.74 -9.46
CA GLU A 162 -1.98 9.00 -9.97
C GLU A 162 -2.79 8.36 -8.85
N ALA A 163 -2.11 7.79 -7.84
CA ALA A 163 -2.75 7.17 -6.70
C ALA A 163 -3.55 8.17 -5.86
N VAL A 164 -2.97 9.34 -5.58
CA VAL A 164 -3.62 10.42 -4.85
C VAL A 164 -4.85 10.93 -5.61
N GLU A 165 -4.73 11.18 -6.91
CA GLU A 165 -5.83 11.62 -7.77
C GLU A 165 -6.93 10.55 -7.87
N HIS A 166 -6.55 9.28 -8.02
CA HIS A 166 -7.48 8.16 -8.05
C HIS A 166 -8.29 8.04 -6.75
N ILE A 167 -7.63 8.14 -5.60
CA ILE A 167 -8.31 8.15 -4.29
C ILE A 167 -9.24 9.35 -4.16
N TYR A 168 -8.79 10.55 -4.56
CA TYR A 168 -9.62 11.75 -4.52
C TYR A 168 -10.92 11.57 -5.32
N ARG A 169 -10.81 11.12 -6.57
CA ARG A 169 -11.96 10.83 -7.44
C ARG A 169 -12.89 9.81 -6.83
N GLN A 170 -12.33 8.75 -6.25
CA GLN A 170 -13.13 7.72 -5.63
C GLN A 170 -13.88 8.23 -4.39
N LEU A 171 -13.30 9.13 -3.60
CA LEU A 171 -13.92 9.69 -2.42
C LEU A 171 -14.97 10.77 -2.74
N ARG A 172 -14.63 11.71 -3.64
CA ARG A 172 -15.43 12.90 -3.94
C ARG A 172 -16.31 12.78 -5.18
N ASN A 173 -16.13 11.75 -6.00
CA ASN A 173 -16.77 11.60 -7.31
C ASN A 173 -16.53 12.84 -8.22
N ALA A 174 -15.35 13.46 -8.11
CA ALA A 174 -14.95 14.65 -8.85
C ALA A 174 -13.43 14.64 -9.10
N GLU A 175 -12.98 15.32 -10.14
CA GLU A 175 -11.55 15.55 -10.39
C GLU A 175 -10.98 16.50 -9.32
N PRO A 176 -9.76 16.26 -8.82
CA PRO A 176 -9.10 17.21 -7.94
C PRO A 176 -8.76 18.49 -8.70
N PRO A 177 -8.88 19.66 -8.05
CA PRO A 177 -8.48 20.93 -8.67
C PRO A 177 -6.96 21.02 -8.86
N ASP A 178 -6.20 20.42 -7.95
CA ASP A 178 -4.75 20.41 -7.91
C ASP A 178 -4.26 19.23 -7.03
N GLU A 179 -2.99 18.87 -7.15
CA GLU A 179 -2.38 17.75 -6.42
C GLU A 179 -2.34 17.97 -4.91
N GLU A 180 -2.09 19.20 -4.46
CA GLU A 180 -1.98 19.55 -3.04
C GLU A 180 -3.32 19.34 -2.33
N THR A 181 -4.42 19.76 -2.95
CA THR A 181 -5.78 19.52 -2.50
C THR A 181 -6.07 18.03 -2.41
N ALA A 182 -5.60 17.25 -3.39
CA ALA A 182 -5.80 15.81 -3.42
C ALA A 182 -5.04 15.11 -2.28
N ARG A 183 -3.76 15.44 -2.09
CA ARG A 183 -2.93 14.96 -0.96
C ARG A 183 -3.53 15.36 0.38
N GLY A 184 -3.99 16.61 0.49
CA GLY A 184 -4.59 17.16 1.69
C GLY A 184 -5.87 16.43 2.15
N ILE A 185 -6.60 15.76 1.24
CA ILE A 185 -7.71 14.89 1.65
C ILE A 185 -7.19 13.66 2.38
N ILE A 186 -6.17 13.00 1.84
CA ILE A 186 -5.61 11.76 2.42
C ILE A 186 -5.02 12.06 3.80
N ASP A 187 -4.29 13.17 3.92
CA ASP A 187 -3.79 13.69 5.20
C ASP A 187 -4.93 13.87 6.22
N LYS A 188 -6.00 14.56 5.83
CA LYS A 188 -7.18 14.80 6.68
C LYS A 188 -7.93 13.54 7.07
N LEU A 189 -7.80 12.44 6.31
CA LEU A 189 -8.50 11.20 6.61
C LEU A 189 -7.86 10.42 7.74
N PHE A 190 -6.53 10.36 7.80
CA PHE A 190 -5.82 9.43 8.69
C PHE A 190 -4.70 10.07 9.51
N PHE A 191 -4.11 11.16 9.03
CA PHE A 191 -2.85 11.73 9.53
C PHE A 191 -3.03 13.09 10.23
N SER A 192 -4.19 13.73 10.06
CA SER A 192 -4.49 15.03 10.68
C SER A 192 -5.08 14.90 12.08
N GLU A 193 -4.40 15.45 13.09
CA GLU A 193 -4.85 15.45 14.49
C GLU A 193 -6.19 16.19 14.69
N GLN A 194 -6.51 17.14 13.81
CA GLN A 194 -7.77 17.89 13.89
C GLN A 194 -8.98 17.02 13.50
N ARG A 195 -8.78 16.08 12.58
CA ARG A 195 -9.85 15.34 11.88
C ARG A 195 -9.89 13.87 12.24
N TYR A 196 -8.77 13.32 12.71
CA TYR A 196 -8.62 11.93 13.06
C TYR A 196 -7.99 11.79 14.45
N SER A 197 -8.49 10.87 15.25
CA SER A 197 -7.88 10.49 16.53
C SER A 197 -8.32 9.07 16.91
N LEU A 198 -7.36 8.22 17.26
CA LEU A 198 -7.58 6.95 17.93
C LEU A 198 -7.95 7.14 19.41
N GLY A 199 -7.61 8.31 19.98
CA GLY A 199 -7.59 8.56 21.42
C GLY A 199 -6.56 7.69 22.16
N GLU A 200 -6.32 8.00 23.43
CA GLU A 200 -5.33 7.30 24.25
C GLU A 200 -5.58 5.79 24.32
N VAL A 201 -6.83 5.39 24.56
CA VAL A 201 -7.21 3.97 24.66
C VAL A 201 -7.07 3.25 23.31
N GLY A 202 -7.43 3.91 22.20
CA GLY A 202 -7.33 3.31 20.87
C GLY A 202 -5.87 3.12 20.47
N ARG A 203 -5.03 4.14 20.68
CA ARG A 203 -3.58 4.07 20.44
C ARG A 203 -2.92 3.00 21.31
N TYR A 204 -3.22 2.96 22.61
CA TYR A 204 -2.73 1.90 23.51
C TYR A 204 -3.08 0.50 23.02
N ARG A 205 -4.33 0.27 22.61
CA ARG A 205 -4.78 -1.02 22.08
C ARG A 205 -4.07 -1.38 20.77
N LEU A 206 -3.86 -0.40 19.89
CA LEU A 206 -3.17 -0.60 18.63
C LEU A 206 -1.71 -1.01 18.86
N ASN A 207 -0.98 -0.27 19.70
CA ASN A 207 0.42 -0.57 20.01
C ASN A 207 0.59 -1.94 20.67
N LYS A 208 -0.33 -2.31 21.57
CA LYS A 208 -0.32 -3.63 22.21
C LYS A 208 -0.50 -4.77 21.19
N LYS A 209 -1.27 -4.53 20.13
CA LYS A 209 -1.53 -5.54 19.07
C LYS A 209 -0.43 -5.62 18.02
N LEU A 210 0.16 -4.49 17.64
CA LEU A 210 1.09 -4.41 16.52
C LEU A 210 2.56 -4.42 16.93
N TYR A 211 2.91 -3.79 18.06
CA TYR A 211 4.29 -3.45 18.37
C TYR A 211 4.81 -4.02 19.70
N ASN A 212 4.09 -4.93 20.34
CA ASN A 212 4.52 -5.51 21.63
C ASN A 212 5.02 -4.46 22.65
N ASN A 213 4.30 -3.32 22.78
CA ASN A 213 4.58 -2.18 23.67
C ASN A 213 5.63 -1.14 23.24
N THR A 214 5.88 -0.91 21.95
CA THR A 214 6.55 0.34 21.54
C THR A 214 5.70 1.57 21.91
N GLU A 215 6.34 2.61 22.46
CA GLU A 215 5.69 3.86 22.91
C GLU A 215 5.40 4.83 21.76
N GLU A 216 4.65 4.40 20.75
CA GLU A 216 4.06 5.36 19.80
C GLU A 216 2.96 6.15 20.52
N THR A 217 3.13 7.46 20.60
CA THR A 217 2.24 8.36 21.35
C THR A 217 1.31 9.15 20.44
N SER A 218 1.58 9.17 19.14
CA SER A 218 0.74 9.83 18.15
C SER A 218 -0.70 9.34 18.23
N GLN A 219 -1.66 10.25 18.35
CA GLN A 219 -3.08 9.86 18.39
C GLN A 219 -3.68 9.67 16.98
N VAL A 220 -2.95 10.00 15.91
CA VAL A 220 -3.35 9.74 14.51
C VAL A 220 -2.68 8.48 13.99
N LEU A 221 -3.22 7.87 12.93
CA LEU A 221 -2.53 6.73 12.30
C LEU A 221 -1.19 7.18 11.73
N THR A 222 -0.18 6.31 11.80
CA THR A 222 1.11 6.50 11.13
C THR A 222 1.19 5.60 9.90
N LYS A 223 2.11 5.91 8.98
CA LYS A 223 2.40 5.02 7.83
C LYS A 223 2.87 3.64 8.32
N GLY A 224 3.64 3.62 9.41
CA GLY A 224 4.07 2.39 10.09
C GLY A 224 2.90 1.56 10.60
N ASP A 225 1.88 2.20 11.18
CA ASP A 225 0.67 1.49 11.64
C ASP A 225 0.00 0.75 10.50
N ILE A 226 -0.19 1.44 9.36
CA ILE A 226 -0.85 0.87 8.17
C ILE A 226 -0.07 -0.34 7.67
N ILE A 227 1.25 -0.23 7.56
CA ILE A 227 2.12 -1.33 7.13
C ILE A 227 2.01 -2.52 8.08
N GLU A 228 2.11 -2.29 9.38
CA GLU A 228 2.11 -3.37 10.36
C GLU A 228 0.75 -4.07 10.44
N ILE A 229 -0.34 -3.32 10.26
CA ILE A 229 -1.69 -3.89 10.11
C ILE A 229 -1.77 -4.82 8.89
N ILE A 230 -1.24 -4.39 7.75
CA ILE A 230 -1.26 -5.19 6.52
C ILE A 230 -0.39 -6.45 6.70
N LYS A 231 0.80 -6.32 7.28
CA LYS A 231 1.67 -7.47 7.63
C LYS A 231 0.95 -8.47 8.51
N ARG A 232 0.33 -7.99 9.59
CA ARG A 232 -0.42 -8.82 10.52
C ARG A 232 -1.61 -9.52 9.86
N LEU A 233 -2.29 -8.85 8.94
CA LEU A 233 -3.38 -9.45 8.17
C LEU A 233 -2.87 -10.55 7.23
N ILE A 234 -1.71 -10.37 6.62
CA ILE A 234 -1.04 -11.38 5.80
C ILE A 234 -0.65 -12.60 6.67
N GLU A 235 -0.05 -12.39 7.84
CA GLU A 235 0.23 -13.47 8.80
C GLU A 235 -1.02 -14.25 9.20
N LEU A 236 -2.15 -13.56 9.38
CA LEU A 236 -3.44 -14.17 9.72
C LEU A 236 -3.96 -15.08 8.60
N ILE A 237 -3.78 -14.67 7.34
CA ILE A 237 -4.17 -15.47 6.18
C ILE A 237 -3.31 -16.74 6.10
N ASN A 238 -2.02 -16.65 6.46
CA ASN A 238 -1.12 -17.80 6.51
C ASN A 238 -1.26 -18.63 7.80
N SER A 239 -2.28 -18.37 8.62
CA SER A 239 -2.50 -19.07 9.89
C SER A 239 -1.32 -18.94 10.88
N LYS A 240 -0.53 -17.88 10.77
CA LYS A 240 0.55 -17.51 11.70
C LYS A 240 0.08 -16.56 12.81
N ALA A 241 -1.16 -16.09 12.72
CA ALA A 241 -1.79 -15.22 13.71
C ALA A 241 -3.12 -15.80 14.21
N GLU A 242 -3.54 -15.38 15.39
CA GLU A 242 -4.86 -15.69 15.94
C GLU A 242 -5.89 -14.63 15.57
N ILE A 243 -7.14 -15.06 15.37
CA ILE A 243 -8.27 -14.18 15.10
C ILE A 243 -8.71 -13.53 16.42
N ASP A 244 -8.99 -12.23 16.37
CA ASP A 244 -9.57 -11.53 17.51
C ASP A 244 -10.99 -11.99 17.84
N ASP A 245 -11.26 -12.23 19.12
CA ASP A 245 -12.62 -12.39 19.63
C ASP A 245 -13.24 -11.02 19.95
N ILE A 246 -14.25 -10.62 19.16
CA ILE A 246 -14.95 -9.34 19.28
C ILE A 246 -15.72 -9.24 20.61
N ASP A 247 -16.18 -10.36 21.16
CA ASP A 247 -16.97 -10.38 22.39
C ASP A 247 -16.10 -10.43 23.66
N HIS A 248 -14.79 -10.62 23.50
CA HIS A 248 -13.86 -10.55 24.62
C HIS A 248 -13.93 -9.18 25.31
N LEU A 249 -14.04 -9.17 26.66
CA LEU A 249 -14.27 -7.95 27.44
C LEU A 249 -13.18 -6.89 27.25
N SER A 250 -11.93 -7.30 26.98
CA SER A 250 -10.84 -6.37 26.67
C SER A 250 -11.06 -5.59 25.36
N ASN A 251 -11.86 -6.12 24.44
CA ASN A 251 -12.23 -5.48 23.17
C ASN A 251 -13.51 -4.64 23.32
N ARG A 252 -14.34 -4.93 24.33
CA ARG A 252 -15.43 -4.05 24.76
C ARG A 252 -14.88 -2.83 25.52
N ARG A 253 -15.56 -1.68 25.42
CA ARG A 253 -15.25 -0.48 26.21
C ARG A 253 -16.55 0.05 26.80
N VAL A 254 -16.55 0.29 28.11
CA VAL A 254 -17.63 1.01 28.79
C VAL A 254 -17.34 2.49 28.64
N ARG A 255 -18.33 3.27 28.20
CA ARG A 255 -18.24 4.73 28.12
C ARG A 255 -18.88 5.35 29.35
N THR A 256 -18.20 6.29 29.98
CA THR A 256 -18.76 7.02 31.12
C THR A 256 -19.67 8.16 30.66
N VAL A 257 -20.52 8.67 31.55
CA VAL A 257 -21.37 9.83 31.25
C VAL A 257 -20.54 11.06 30.85
N GLY A 258 -19.40 11.28 31.51
CA GLY A 258 -18.49 12.38 31.20
C GLY A 258 -17.91 12.27 29.78
N GLU A 259 -17.50 11.08 29.35
CA GLU A 259 -17.02 10.84 27.98
C GLU A 259 -18.12 11.06 26.93
N GLN A 260 -19.35 10.64 27.23
CA GLN A 260 -20.49 10.88 26.33
C GLN A 260 -20.83 12.36 26.22
N MET A 261 -20.81 13.11 27.33
CA MET A 261 -21.00 14.55 27.31
C MET A 261 -19.86 15.25 26.56
N ALA A 262 -18.61 14.89 26.82
CA ALA A 262 -17.46 15.48 26.13
C ALA A 262 -17.54 15.30 24.60
N ASN A 263 -18.02 14.15 24.11
CA ASN A 263 -18.24 13.94 22.67
C ASN A 263 -19.37 14.78 22.09
N GLN A 264 -20.39 15.11 22.89
CA GLN A 264 -21.53 15.90 22.45
C GLN A 264 -21.23 17.41 22.44
N PHE A 265 -20.38 17.87 23.36
CA PHE A 265 -20.05 19.28 23.56
C PHE A 265 -18.65 19.68 23.05
N GLY A 266 -17.81 18.70 22.69
CA GLY A 266 -16.55 18.93 21.99
C GLY A 266 -16.81 19.25 20.52
N VAL A 267 -17.03 20.53 20.24
CA VAL A 267 -16.93 21.11 18.88
C VAL A 267 -15.45 21.19 18.50
#